data_AF-W0GLK3-F1
#
_entry.id   AF-W0GLK3-F1
#
_cell.length_a   1.000
_cell.length_b   1.000
_cell.length_c   1.000
_cell.angle_alpha   90.00
_cell.angle_beta   90.00
_cell.angle_gamma   90.00
#
_symmetry.space_group_name_H-M   'P 1'
#
loop_
_entity.id
_entity.type
_entity.pdbx_description
1 polymer ?
#
loop_
_entity_poly.entity_id
_entity_poly.type
_entity_poly.pdbx_seq_one_letter_code
_entity_poly.pdbx_strand_id
1 'polypeptide(L)'
;MRRNFLIALLVLIILAAAGLTGGLGFYFTISKEVANAVNNQNVNRVDLSDELTNLELGIIPDNQTATILSSMKTNNKKVVINDLFLKNISATQATLVVKLASGHITII
;
A
#
# COMPACT_ATOMS: atom_id res chain seq x y z
N MET A 1 51.88 24.49 -24.59
CA MET A 1 50.63 24.64 -23.83
C MET A 1 49.50 23.71 -24.30
N ARG A 2 49.25 23.53 -25.62
CA ARG A 2 48.16 22.66 -26.13
C ARG A 2 48.25 21.17 -25.71
N ARG A 3 49.44 20.56 -25.71
CA ARG A 3 49.62 19.14 -25.35
C ARG A 3 49.34 18.85 -23.88
N ASN A 4 49.86 19.66 -22.96
CA ASN A 4 49.64 19.50 -21.52
C ASN A 4 48.17 19.77 -21.13
N PHE A 5 47.51 20.71 -21.84
CA PHE A 5 46.08 20.95 -21.70
C PHE A 5 45.25 19.74 -22.14
N LEU A 6 45.58 19.13 -23.29
CA LEU A 6 44.90 17.93 -23.77
C LEU A 6 45.08 16.74 -22.81
N ILE A 7 46.26 16.57 -22.22
CA ILE A 7 46.52 15.52 -21.23
C ILE A 7 45.69 15.76 -19.96
N ALA A 8 45.67 17.00 -19.45
CA ALA A 8 44.87 17.34 -18.27
C ALA A 8 43.36 17.13 -18.50
N LEU A 9 42.86 17.48 -19.70
CA LEU A 9 41.49 17.23 -20.11
C LEU A 9 41.15 15.74 -20.14
N LEU A 10 42.07 14.91 -20.67
CA LEU A 10 41.88 13.47 -20.77
C LEU A 10 41.82 12.81 -19.38
N VAL A 11 42.69 13.24 -18.46
CA VAL A 11 42.67 12.79 -17.06
C VAL A 11 41.36 13.19 -16.36
N LEU A 12 40.86 14.40 -16.58
CA LEU A 12 39.58 14.87 -16.02
C LEU A 12 38.40 14.01 -16.50
N ILE A 13 38.36 13.64 -17.77
CA ILE A 13 37.29 12.81 -18.36
C ILE A 13 37.30 11.41 -17.75
N ILE A 14 38.47 10.80 -17.57
CA ILE A 14 38.61 9.48 -16.93
C ILE A 14 38.13 9.53 -15.48
N LEU A 15 38.48 10.59 -14.74
CA LEU A 15 38.06 10.78 -13.36
C LEU A 15 36.54 10.97 -13.22
N ALA A 16 35.93 11.72 -14.12
CA ALA A 16 34.47 11.90 -14.17
C ALA A 16 33.73 10.60 -14.53
N ALA A 17 34.25 9.83 -15.51
CA ALA A 17 33.65 8.56 -15.92
C ALA A 17 33.68 7.49 -14.80
N ALA A 18 34.76 7.45 -14.02
CA ALA A 18 34.89 6.56 -12.87
C ALA A 18 33.94 6.93 -11.71
N GLY A 19 33.69 8.22 -11.48
CA GLY A 19 32.76 8.68 -10.43
C GLY A 19 31.28 8.44 -10.78
N LEU A 20 30.91 8.60 -12.05
CA LEU A 20 29.51 8.46 -12.50
C LEU A 20 29.03 7.00 -12.54
N THR A 21 29.92 6.04 -12.79
CA THR A 21 29.57 4.61 -12.79
C THR A 21 29.26 4.06 -11.40
N GLY A 22 29.92 4.57 -10.35
CA GLY A 22 29.61 4.22 -8.97
C GLY A 22 28.34 4.90 -8.45
N GLY A 23 28.29 6.24 -8.47
CA GLY A 23 27.23 6.99 -7.78
C GLY A 23 25.82 6.73 -8.33
N LEU A 24 25.65 6.74 -9.66
CA LEU A 24 24.34 6.54 -10.28
C LEU A 24 23.91 5.07 -10.30
N GLY A 25 24.87 4.14 -10.47
CA GLY A 25 24.60 2.70 -10.44
C GLY A 25 24.09 2.22 -9.07
N PHE A 26 24.67 2.74 -7.98
CA PHE A 26 24.21 2.46 -6.62
C PHE A 26 22.82 3.07 -6.35
N TYR A 27 22.52 4.27 -6.85
CA TYR A 27 21.21 4.92 -6.68
C TYR A 27 20.05 4.06 -7.24
N PHE A 28 20.23 3.48 -8.43
CA PHE A 28 19.23 2.60 -9.04
C PHE A 28 19.22 1.17 -8.47
N THR A 29 20.35 0.69 -7.94
CA THR A 29 20.43 -0.64 -7.31
C THR A 29 19.77 -0.65 -5.93
N ILE A 30 20.10 0.32 -5.08
CA ILE A 30 19.54 0.43 -3.73
C ILE A 30 18.02 0.62 -3.79
N SER A 31 17.52 1.40 -4.75
CA SER A 31 16.08 1.59 -4.92
C SER A 31 15.33 0.30 -5.29
N LYS A 32 15.93 -0.62 -6.06
CA LYS A 32 15.33 -1.93 -6.38
C LYS A 32 15.30 -2.87 -5.19
N GLU A 33 16.38 -2.94 -4.41
CA GLU A 33 16.47 -3.77 -3.20
C GLU A 33 15.50 -3.27 -2.11
N VAL A 34 15.40 -1.95 -1.92
CA VAL A 34 14.44 -1.35 -0.99
C VAL A 34 13.00 -1.55 -1.45
N ALA A 35 12.71 -1.41 -2.75
CA ALA A 35 11.37 -1.66 -3.28
C ALA A 35 10.94 -3.13 -3.10
N ASN A 36 11.85 -4.08 -3.32
CA ASN A 36 11.58 -5.49 -3.06
C ASN A 36 11.38 -5.79 -1.56
N ALA A 37 12.16 -5.16 -0.67
CA ALA A 37 11.99 -5.32 0.77
C ALA A 37 10.68 -4.74 1.31
N VAL A 38 10.15 -3.69 0.67
CA VAL A 38 8.82 -3.12 0.97
C VAL A 38 7.69 -4.00 0.44
N ASN A 39 7.83 -4.58 -0.76
CA ASN A 39 6.83 -5.49 -1.34
C ASN A 39 6.78 -6.87 -0.63
N ASN A 40 7.85 -7.27 0.05
CA ASN A 40 7.94 -8.50 0.83
C ASN A 40 7.57 -8.33 2.31
N GLN A 41 7.03 -7.18 2.70
CA GLN A 41 6.27 -7.10 3.94
C GLN A 41 5.08 -8.03 3.75
N ASN A 42 5.11 -9.19 4.41
CA ASN A 42 4.00 -10.12 4.53
C ASN A 42 2.86 -9.43 5.28
N VAL A 43 2.19 -8.49 4.61
CA VAL A 43 0.92 -7.95 5.07
C VAL A 43 -0.04 -9.09 4.84
N ASN A 44 -0.35 -9.83 5.91
CA ASN A 44 -1.37 -10.87 5.92
C ASN A 44 -2.73 -10.22 5.64
N ARG A 45 -2.96 -9.89 4.36
CA ARG A 45 -4.20 -9.32 3.87
C ARG A 45 -5.18 -10.46 3.76
N VAL A 46 -6.18 -10.42 4.63
CA VAL A 46 -7.29 -11.35 4.55
C VAL A 46 -8.34 -10.74 3.63
N ASP A 47 -8.77 -11.49 2.63
CA ASP A 47 -9.84 -11.04 1.75
C ASP A 47 -11.14 -10.96 2.55
N LEU A 48 -11.85 -9.85 2.43
CA LEU A 48 -13.13 -9.69 3.09
C LEU A 48 -14.16 -10.69 2.60
N SER A 49 -14.07 -11.11 1.34
CA SER A 49 -14.97 -12.13 0.78
C SER A 49 -14.76 -13.51 1.42
N ASP A 50 -13.56 -13.81 1.91
CA ASP A 50 -13.27 -15.06 2.61
C ASP A 50 -13.79 -15.07 4.06
N GLU A 51 -13.79 -13.91 4.72
CA GLU A 51 -14.16 -13.81 6.15
C GLU A 51 -15.59 -13.32 6.39
N LEU A 52 -16.20 -12.64 5.42
CA LEU A 52 -17.58 -12.15 5.48
C LEU A 52 -18.54 -13.16 4.84
N THR A 53 -18.65 -14.33 5.46
CA THR A 53 -19.47 -15.42 4.94
C THR A 53 -20.96 -15.28 5.24
N ASN A 54 -21.31 -14.59 6.33
CA ASN A 54 -22.70 -14.40 6.75
C ASN A 54 -23.11 -12.93 6.66
N LEU A 55 -23.90 -12.62 5.64
CA LEU A 55 -24.45 -11.28 5.37
C LEU A 55 -25.80 -11.04 6.07
N GLU A 56 -26.45 -12.09 6.56
CA GLU A 56 -27.72 -11.98 7.28
C GLU A 56 -27.46 -11.64 8.74
N LEU A 57 -27.82 -10.42 9.14
CA LEU A 57 -27.66 -9.94 10.51
C LEU A 57 -28.80 -10.39 11.44
N GLY A 58 -29.89 -10.91 10.87
CA GLY A 58 -31.09 -11.27 11.60
C GLY A 58 -31.79 -10.06 12.22
N ILE A 59 -32.41 -10.27 13.38
CA ILE A 59 -33.09 -9.21 14.11
C ILE A 59 -32.05 -8.42 14.91
N ILE A 60 -31.88 -7.15 14.55
CA ILE A 60 -31.04 -6.20 15.25
C ILE A 60 -31.91 -5.10 15.91
N PRO A 61 -31.51 -4.56 17.07
CA PRO A 61 -32.36 -3.67 17.86
C PRO A 61 -32.59 -2.29 17.20
N ASP A 62 -31.67 -1.85 16.35
CA ASP A 62 -31.77 -0.62 15.58
C ASP A 62 -30.90 -0.66 14.32
N ASN A 63 -31.04 0.37 13.48
CA ASN A 63 -30.26 0.56 12.27
C ASN A 63 -29.05 1.49 12.50
N GLN A 64 -28.54 1.62 13.72
CA GLN A 64 -27.34 2.42 13.96
C GLN A 64 -26.11 1.67 13.47
N THR A 65 -25.16 2.41 12.90
CA THR A 65 -23.90 1.87 12.37
C THR A 65 -23.18 0.97 13.37
N ALA A 66 -23.13 1.37 14.65
CA ALA A 66 -22.47 0.59 15.70
C ALA A 66 -23.15 -0.77 15.91
N THR A 67 -24.48 -0.80 15.93
CA THR A 67 -25.29 -2.01 16.09
C THR A 67 -25.13 -2.97 14.92
N ILE A 68 -25.16 -2.43 13.69
CA ILE A 68 -24.98 -3.21 12.45
C ILE A 68 -23.58 -3.83 12.41
N LEU A 69 -22.53 -3.03 12.66
CA LEU A 69 -21.15 -3.53 12.68
C LEU A 69 -20.90 -4.54 13.81
N SER A 70 -21.49 -4.33 14.99
CA SER A 70 -21.39 -5.26 16.12
C SER A 70 -22.04 -6.61 15.81
N SER A 71 -23.24 -6.58 15.20
CA SER A 71 -23.95 -7.80 14.77
C SER A 71 -23.16 -8.53 13.68
N MET A 72 -22.60 -7.78 12.73
CA MET A 72 -21.75 -8.34 11.67
C MET A 72 -20.48 -9.01 12.23
N LYS A 73 -19.83 -8.38 13.22
CA LYS A 73 -18.67 -8.96 13.93
C LYS A 73 -19.03 -10.21 14.71
N THR A 74 -20.22 -10.24 15.29
CA THR A 74 -20.74 -11.40 16.03
C THR A 74 -20.93 -12.59 15.09
N ASN A 75 -21.51 -12.36 13.91
CA ASN A 75 -21.76 -13.40 12.90
C ASN A 75 -20.48 -13.79 12.13
N ASN A 76 -19.49 -12.89 12.03
CA ASN A 76 -18.25 -13.10 11.30
C ASN A 76 -17.05 -12.75 12.19
N LYS A 77 -16.72 -13.65 13.12
CA LYS A 77 -15.76 -13.41 14.23
C LYS A 77 -14.39 -12.93 13.78
N LYS A 78 -13.96 -13.31 12.58
CA LYS A 78 -12.64 -13.02 12.03
C LYS A 78 -12.57 -11.68 11.30
N VAL A 79 -13.72 -11.07 10.96
CA VAL A 79 -13.75 -9.77 10.26
C VAL A 79 -13.30 -8.63 11.17
N VAL A 80 -12.43 -7.76 10.68
CA VAL A 80 -11.96 -6.57 11.40
C VAL A 80 -12.83 -5.37 11.04
N ILE A 81 -13.75 -4.99 11.93
CA ILE A 81 -14.74 -3.92 11.66
C ILE A 81 -14.16 -2.51 11.63
N ASN A 82 -12.95 -2.29 12.16
CA ASN A 82 -12.30 -0.98 12.21
C ASN A 82 -11.92 -0.45 10.81
N ASP A 83 -11.70 -1.36 9.87
CA ASP A 83 -11.38 -1.06 8.48
C ASP A 83 -12.63 -1.04 7.59
N LEU A 84 -13.82 -1.00 8.19
CA LEU A 84 -15.09 -1.04 7.49
C LEU A 84 -15.95 0.17 7.83
N PHE A 85 -16.80 0.53 6.88
CA PHE A 85 -17.79 1.56 7.08
C PHE A 85 -19.06 1.25 6.29
N LEU A 86 -20.19 1.75 6.78
CA LEU A 86 -21.50 1.52 6.20
C LEU A 86 -22.04 2.77 5.50
N LYS A 87 -22.59 2.58 4.30
CA LYS A 87 -23.34 3.58 3.52
C LYS A 87 -24.79 3.15 3.35
N ASN A 88 -25.65 4.09 2.99
CA ASN A 88 -27.03 3.84 2.56
C ASN A 88 -27.83 2.95 3.53
N ILE A 89 -27.72 3.25 4.83
CA ILE A 89 -28.40 2.48 5.87
C ILE A 89 -29.90 2.77 5.78
N SER A 90 -30.69 1.71 5.63
CA SER A 90 -32.15 1.74 5.72
C SER A 90 -32.62 0.86 6.88
N ALA A 91 -33.94 0.67 7.01
CA ALA A 91 -34.50 -0.25 7.99
C ALA A 91 -34.14 -1.73 7.75
N THR A 92 -33.80 -2.10 6.51
CA THR A 92 -33.63 -3.52 6.11
C THR A 92 -32.30 -3.84 5.42
N GLN A 93 -31.55 -2.82 5.01
CA GLN A 93 -30.30 -3.01 4.26
C GLN A 93 -29.28 -1.92 4.59
N ALA A 94 -28.01 -2.24 4.38
CA ALA A 94 -26.90 -1.30 4.43
C ALA A 94 -25.83 -1.75 3.44
N THR A 95 -25.09 -0.80 2.87
CA THR A 95 -23.96 -1.07 1.99
C THR A 95 -22.67 -1.08 2.80
N LEU A 96 -21.96 -2.20 2.82
CA LEU A 96 -20.64 -2.30 3.43
C LEU A 96 -19.56 -1.84 2.46
N VAL A 97 -18.64 -1.01 2.95
CA VAL A 97 -17.51 -0.50 2.18
C VAL A 97 -16.23 -0.65 2.99
N VAL A 98 -15.15 -1.07 2.33
CA VAL A 98 -13.82 -1.15 2.94
C VAL A 98 -13.22 0.26 3.02
N LYS A 99 -12.77 0.63 4.21
CA LYS A 99 -11.93 1.80 4.42
C LYS A 99 -10.57 1.45 3.80
N LEU A 100 -10.32 1.96 2.60
CA LEU A 100 -8.99 1.86 2.00
C LEU A 100 -8.01 2.46 3.00
N ALA A 101 -7.11 1.64 3.55
CA ALA A 101 -5.94 2.14 4.25
C ALA A 101 -5.25 3.09 3.26
N SER A 102 -5.19 4.36 3.64
CA SER A 102 -4.66 5.44 2.84
C SER A 102 -3.23 5.14 2.41
N GLY A 103 -3.08 4.55 1.23
CA GLY A 103 -1.91 4.65 0.39
C GLY A 103 -2.39 5.33 -0.88
N HIS A 104 -2.15 6.63 -0.98
CA HIS A 104 -2.34 7.39 -2.21
C HIS A 104 -1.45 6.75 -3.28
N ILE A 105 -2.00 5.89 -4.13
CA ILE A 105 -1.32 5.43 -5.35
C ILE A 105 -1.93 6.24 -6.49
N THR A 106 -1.32 7.38 -6.76
CA THR A 106 -1.50 8.07 -8.03
C THR A 106 -0.75 7.25 -9.09
N ILE A 107 -1.49 6.58 -9.96
CA ILE A 107 -0.94 6.01 -11.19
C ILE A 107 -0.99 7.13 -12.23
N ILE A 108 0.20 7.59 -12.65
CA ILE A 108 0.42 8.45 -13.81
C ILE A 108 0.74 7.58 -15.01
#